data_AF-X1AQB3-F1
#
_entry.id   AF-X1AQB3-F1
#
_cell.length_a   1.000
_cell.length_b   1.000
_cell.length_c   1.000
_cell.angle_alpha   90.00
_cell.angle_beta   90.00
_cell.angle_gamma   90.00
#
_symmetry.space_group_name_H-M   'P 1'
#
loop_
_entity.id
_entity.type
_entity.pdbx_description
1 polymer ?
#
loop_
_entity_poly.entity_id
_entity_poly.type
_entity_poly.pdbx_seq_one_letter_code
_entity_poly.pdbx_strand_id
1 'polypeptide(L)'
;MNRNDKFYNMEEATEMLGISEQEVINMITLKKIDEENLKEVIKEARNNMYKNKLLKRNSIYNSIISSLERILWEKNQQTKGHTERLKRLALQLGRAINLPQNKLDELVLLPTFHDIGKIAIPDKILMKKGKLTVKEWKIIKRHPEIGYKIAESTPQIAQIAGDILSHHEWWNGAGYPQGLGGGYITVNACITSIVDAYDVMTFGRPYREAISEEEAIEELRRCSGTQFNPMLVRKFVILLKKLN
;
A
#
# COMPACT_ATOMS: atom_id res chain seq x y z
N MET A 1 50.45 -6.79 -38.97
CA MET A 1 49.04 -7.16 -38.74
C MET A 1 48.92 -7.61 -37.30
N ASN A 2 48.16 -6.85 -36.51
CA ASN A 2 48.23 -6.84 -35.05
C ASN A 2 47.65 -8.12 -34.43
N ARG A 3 48.43 -8.68 -33.51
CA ARG A 3 47.97 -9.49 -32.38
C ARG A 3 47.23 -8.53 -31.44
N ASN A 4 45.90 -8.54 -31.37
CA ASN A 4 45.15 -8.05 -30.18
C ASN A 4 43.62 -8.27 -30.15
N ASP A 5 42.96 -8.84 -31.15
CA ASP A 5 41.52 -9.17 -31.04
C ASP A 5 41.28 -10.58 -30.47
N LYS A 6 41.89 -10.87 -29.32
CA LYS A 6 41.62 -12.11 -28.57
C LYS A 6 40.28 -11.95 -27.83
N PHE A 7 39.27 -12.63 -28.36
CA PHE A 7 38.22 -13.34 -27.64
C PHE A 7 37.54 -12.57 -26.48
N TYR A 8 36.30 -12.14 -26.70
CA TYR A 8 35.31 -12.36 -25.65
C TYR A 8 35.23 -13.88 -25.49
N ASN A 9 35.63 -14.41 -24.33
CA ASN A 9 35.64 -15.85 -24.10
C ASN A 9 34.19 -16.37 -24.22
N MET A 10 34.02 -17.52 -24.86
CA MET A 10 32.74 -18.23 -24.94
C MET A 10 32.11 -18.42 -23.54
N GLU A 11 32.97 -18.48 -22.53
CA GLU A 11 32.65 -18.45 -21.10
C GLU A 11 31.87 -17.19 -20.68
N GLU A 12 32.27 -15.97 -21.06
CA GLU A 12 31.47 -14.76 -20.78
C GLU A 12 30.15 -14.78 -21.53
N ALA A 13 30.11 -15.25 -22.78
CA ALA A 13 28.87 -15.32 -23.55
C ALA A 13 27.86 -16.32 -22.96
N THR A 14 28.34 -17.47 -22.49
CA THR A 14 27.53 -18.50 -21.84
C THR A 14 27.08 -18.07 -20.44
N GLU A 15 27.96 -17.47 -19.65
CA GLU A 15 27.60 -16.87 -18.36
C GLU A 15 26.62 -15.71 -18.54
N MET A 16 26.78 -14.90 -19.59
CA MET A 16 25.93 -13.74 -19.83
C MET A 16 24.51 -14.12 -20.28
N LEU A 17 24.37 -15.21 -21.03
CA LEU A 17 23.10 -15.66 -21.59
C LEU A 17 22.43 -16.78 -20.79
N GLY A 18 23.18 -17.48 -19.93
CA GLY A 18 22.68 -18.66 -19.21
C GLY A 18 22.38 -19.84 -20.15
N ILE A 19 23.07 -19.93 -21.27
CA ILE A 19 22.93 -20.99 -22.29
C ILE A 19 24.30 -21.63 -22.54
N SER A 20 24.32 -22.84 -23.11
CA SER A 20 25.56 -23.58 -23.38
C SER A 20 26.37 -22.98 -24.54
N GLU A 21 27.67 -23.26 -24.60
CA GLU A 21 28.56 -22.77 -25.66
C GLU A 21 28.07 -23.20 -27.06
N GLN A 22 27.51 -24.41 -27.15
CA GLN A 22 26.96 -24.94 -28.40
C GLN A 22 25.72 -24.16 -28.88
N GLU A 23 24.90 -23.64 -27.96
CA GLU A 23 23.74 -22.81 -28.28
C GLU A 23 24.17 -21.41 -28.75
N VAL A 24 25.24 -20.86 -28.18
CA VAL A 24 25.86 -19.61 -28.64
C VAL A 24 26.41 -19.78 -30.07
N ILE A 25 27.16 -20.85 -30.33
CA ILE A 25 27.72 -21.16 -31.67
C ILE A 25 26.60 -21.32 -32.71
N ASN A 26 25.52 -22.03 -32.35
CA ASN A 26 24.38 -22.20 -33.23
C ASN A 26 23.68 -20.86 -33.55
N MET A 27 23.57 -19.93 -32.60
CA MET A 27 23.02 -18.59 -32.83
C MET A 27 23.86 -17.77 -33.82
N ILE A 28 25.18 -17.79 -33.68
CA ILE A 28 26.12 -17.08 -34.57
C ILE A 28 26.02 -17.63 -35.99
N THR A 29 26.04 -18.96 -36.10
CA THR A 29 26.10 -19.66 -37.38
C THR A 29 24.78 -19.55 -38.15
N LEU A 30 23.63 -19.67 -37.48
CA LEU A 30 22.31 -19.65 -38.12
C LEU A 30 21.85 -18.25 -38.53
N LYS A 31 22.24 -17.20 -37.80
CA LYS A 31 21.77 -15.83 -38.07
C LYS A 31 22.74 -14.97 -38.89
N LYS A 32 23.91 -15.49 -39.29
CA LYS A 32 24.95 -14.76 -40.04
C LYS A 32 25.28 -13.39 -39.41
N ILE A 33 25.36 -13.36 -38.09
CA ILE A 33 25.60 -12.14 -37.31
C ILE A 33 27.13 -12.03 -37.15
N ASP A 34 27.73 -10.90 -37.54
CA ASP A 34 29.13 -10.63 -37.19
C ASP A 34 29.28 -10.44 -35.67
N GLU A 35 30.50 -10.58 -35.14
CA GLU A 35 30.71 -10.56 -33.67
C GLU A 35 30.26 -9.25 -33.00
N GLU A 36 30.23 -8.14 -33.73
CA GLU A 36 29.81 -6.83 -33.22
C GLU A 36 28.28 -6.75 -33.09
N ASN A 37 27.55 -7.21 -34.11
CA ASN A 37 26.10 -7.36 -34.07
C ASN A 37 25.65 -8.43 -33.05
N LEU A 38 26.48 -9.45 -32.78
CA LEU A 38 26.16 -10.48 -31.78
C LEU A 38 26.09 -9.89 -30.37
N LYS A 39 27.02 -9.00 -30.02
CA LYS A 39 27.03 -8.31 -28.71
C LYS A 39 25.78 -7.45 -28.53
N GLU A 40 25.36 -6.74 -29.57
CA GLU A 40 24.14 -5.93 -29.53
C GLU A 40 22.89 -6.79 -29.37
N VAL A 41 22.77 -7.87 -30.12
CA VAL A 41 21.63 -8.80 -30.04
C VAL A 41 21.54 -9.46 -28.66
N ILE A 42 22.66 -9.85 -28.06
CA ILE A 42 22.71 -10.43 -26.71
C ILE A 42 22.30 -9.41 -25.65
N LYS A 43 22.85 -8.18 -25.75
CA LYS A 43 22.53 -7.07 -24.85
C LYS A 43 21.04 -6.72 -24.92
N GLU A 44 20.48 -6.67 -26.12
CA GLU A 44 19.06 -6.43 -26.35
C GLU A 44 18.19 -7.56 -25.77
N ALA A 45 18.53 -8.82 -26.02
CA ALA A 45 17.82 -9.97 -25.47
C ALA A 45 17.79 -9.97 -23.93
N ARG A 46 18.91 -9.64 -23.29
CA ARG A 46 19.02 -9.50 -21.83
C ARG A 46 18.16 -8.34 -21.30
N ASN A 47 18.21 -7.18 -21.94
CA ASN A 47 17.40 -6.03 -21.57
C ASN A 47 15.90 -6.35 -21.67
N ASN A 48 15.50 -7.04 -22.75
CA ASN A 48 14.14 -7.51 -22.94
C ASN A 48 13.74 -8.56 -21.90
N MET A 49 14.62 -9.51 -21.55
CA MET A 49 14.37 -10.48 -20.49
C MET A 49 14.21 -9.82 -19.12
N TYR A 50 15.09 -8.86 -18.77
CA TYR A 50 14.99 -8.11 -17.52
C TYR A 50 13.69 -7.30 -17.45
N LYS A 51 13.34 -6.60 -18.52
CA LYS A 51 12.07 -5.88 -18.66
C LYS A 51 10.89 -6.84 -18.52
N ASN A 52 10.90 -8.00 -19.19
CA ASN A 52 9.84 -9.00 -19.10
C ASN A 52 9.73 -9.59 -17.68
N LYS A 53 10.84 -9.84 -16.99
CA LYS A 53 10.85 -10.31 -15.60
C LYS A 53 10.26 -9.26 -14.67
N LEU A 54 10.60 -7.99 -14.86
CA LEU A 54 10.00 -6.87 -14.12
C LEU A 54 8.50 -6.73 -14.40
N LEU A 55 8.09 -6.77 -15.67
CA LEU A 55 6.68 -6.70 -16.06
C LEU A 55 5.87 -7.87 -15.48
N LYS A 56 6.40 -9.10 -15.53
CA LYS A 56 5.76 -10.29 -14.95
C LYS A 56 5.69 -10.20 -13.43
N ARG A 57 6.73 -9.67 -12.78
CA ARG A 57 6.70 -9.43 -11.33
C ARG A 57 5.64 -8.39 -10.97
N ASN A 58 5.54 -7.31 -11.74
CA ASN A 58 4.51 -6.28 -11.56
C ASN A 58 3.10 -6.82 -11.83
N SER A 59 2.92 -7.69 -12.83
CA SER A 59 1.61 -8.29 -13.11
C SER A 59 1.17 -9.25 -12.00
N ILE A 60 2.07 -10.10 -11.49
CA ILE A 60 1.81 -10.96 -10.34
C ILE A 60 1.51 -10.12 -9.09
N TYR A 61 2.31 -9.08 -8.85
CA TYR A 61 2.08 -8.14 -7.76
C TYR A 61 0.67 -7.54 -7.83
N ASN A 62 0.29 -6.96 -8.98
CA ASN A 62 -1.03 -6.36 -9.18
C ASN A 62 -2.15 -7.40 -9.03
N SER A 63 -1.96 -8.61 -9.54
CA SER A 63 -2.94 -9.70 -9.41
C SER A 63 -3.19 -10.09 -7.95
N ILE A 64 -2.14 -10.15 -7.12
CA ILE A 64 -2.25 -10.46 -5.69
C ILE A 64 -2.97 -9.32 -4.96
N ILE A 65 -2.55 -8.08 -5.19
CA ILE A 65 -3.19 -6.90 -4.62
C ILE A 65 -4.67 -6.87 -4.96
N SER A 66 -5.04 -6.97 -6.24
CA SER A 66 -6.46 -6.96 -6.66
C SER A 66 -7.27 -8.13 -6.09
N SER A 67 -6.64 -9.28 -5.84
CA SER A 67 -7.32 -10.42 -5.20
C SER A 67 -7.62 -10.13 -3.73
N LEU A 68 -6.67 -9.54 -3.01
CA LEU A 68 -6.87 -9.12 -1.62
C LEU A 68 -7.92 -8.01 -1.50
N GLU A 69 -7.89 -7.04 -2.41
CA GLU A 69 -8.90 -5.97 -2.49
C GLU A 69 -10.32 -6.54 -2.63
N ARG A 70 -10.50 -7.52 -3.53
CA ARG A 70 -11.80 -8.16 -3.75
C ARG A 70 -12.31 -8.88 -2.50
N ILE A 71 -11.44 -9.63 -1.82
CA ILE A 71 -11.79 -10.31 -0.56
C ILE A 71 -12.26 -9.29 0.50
N LEU A 72 -11.62 -8.12 0.55
CA LEU A 72 -11.99 -7.07 1.48
C LEU A 72 -13.33 -6.42 1.15
N TRP A 73 -13.64 -6.20 -0.11
CA TRP A 73 -14.96 -5.69 -0.52
C TRP A 73 -16.08 -6.69 -0.25
N GLU A 74 -15.82 -8.00 -0.34
CA GLU A 74 -16.81 -9.03 -0.02
C GLU A 74 -17.07 -9.12 1.49
N LYS A 75 -16.03 -8.93 2.31
CA LYS A 75 -16.14 -9.05 3.76
C LYS A 75 -16.63 -7.78 4.45
N ASN A 76 -16.13 -6.63 4.01
CA ASN A 76 -16.31 -5.36 4.68
C ASN A 76 -17.45 -4.56 4.03
N GLN A 77 -18.12 -3.71 4.81
CA GLN A 77 -19.09 -2.75 4.26
C GLN A 77 -18.41 -1.56 3.55
N GLN A 78 -17.07 -1.58 3.46
CA GLN A 78 -16.31 -0.55 2.76
C GLN A 78 -16.45 -0.75 1.25
N THR A 79 -16.96 0.29 0.59
CA THR A 79 -17.12 0.31 -0.85
C THR A 79 -15.79 0.66 -1.53
N LYS A 80 -15.65 0.27 -2.80
CA LYS A 80 -14.56 0.75 -3.66
C LYS A 80 -14.46 2.29 -3.65
N GLY A 81 -15.61 2.97 -3.64
CA GLY A 81 -15.68 4.43 -3.55
C GLY A 81 -15.07 5.00 -2.27
N HIS A 82 -15.32 4.38 -1.10
CA HIS A 82 -14.66 4.76 0.16
C HIS A 82 -13.14 4.66 0.04
N THR A 83 -12.64 3.51 -0.44
CA THR A 83 -11.19 3.28 -0.58
C THR A 83 -10.52 4.31 -1.48
N GLU A 84 -11.11 4.62 -2.63
CA GLU A 84 -10.59 5.61 -3.57
C GLU A 84 -10.57 7.03 -2.99
N ARG A 85 -11.61 7.42 -2.23
CA ARG A 85 -11.66 8.72 -1.56
C ARG A 85 -10.62 8.84 -0.46
N LEU A 86 -10.49 7.83 0.41
CA LEU A 86 -9.45 7.82 1.46
C LEU A 86 -8.06 7.92 0.83
N LYS A 87 -7.76 7.12 -0.20
CA LYS A 87 -6.48 7.17 -0.90
C LYS A 87 -6.18 8.55 -1.47
N ARG A 88 -7.16 9.18 -2.13
CA ARG A 88 -7.01 10.53 -2.68
C ARG A 88 -6.70 11.55 -1.58
N LEU A 89 -7.48 11.57 -0.51
CA LEU A 89 -7.32 12.50 0.61
C LEU A 89 -6.01 12.27 1.37
N ALA A 90 -5.64 11.00 1.61
CA ALA A 90 -4.40 10.63 2.28
C ALA A 90 -3.17 11.12 1.50
N LEU A 91 -3.13 10.88 0.19
CA LEU A 91 -2.04 11.34 -0.67
C LEU A 91 -1.96 12.86 -0.76
N GLN A 92 -3.11 13.54 -0.82
CA GLN A 92 -3.18 14.99 -0.80
C GLN A 92 -2.61 15.57 0.50
N LEU A 93 -3.00 15.00 1.66
CA LEU A 93 -2.47 15.41 2.96
C LEU A 93 -0.98 15.10 3.09
N GLY A 94 -0.54 13.90 2.69
CA GLY A 94 0.86 13.49 2.71
C GLY A 94 1.76 14.41 1.88
N ARG A 95 1.30 14.81 0.68
CA ARG A 95 2.00 15.79 -0.16
C ARG A 95 2.03 17.17 0.48
N ALA A 96 0.94 17.62 1.10
CA ALA A 96 0.85 18.92 1.76
C ALA A 96 1.80 19.08 2.97
N ILE A 97 2.29 17.97 3.51
CA ILE A 97 3.32 17.94 4.58
C ILE A 97 4.70 17.49 4.07
N ASN A 98 4.89 17.39 2.75
CA ASN A 98 6.14 16.99 2.10
C ASN A 98 6.65 15.61 2.52
N LEU A 99 5.76 14.60 2.61
CA LEU A 99 6.22 13.23 2.82
C LEU A 99 7.11 12.76 1.66
N PRO A 100 8.18 12.00 1.95
CA PRO A 100 9.02 11.40 0.93
C PRO A 100 8.24 10.35 0.12
N GLN A 101 8.69 10.07 -1.10
CA GLN A 101 7.97 9.22 -2.04
C GLN A 101 7.66 7.83 -1.48
N ASN A 102 8.57 7.21 -0.73
CA ASN A 102 8.34 5.92 -0.09
C ASN A 102 7.15 5.92 0.88
N LYS A 103 6.94 7.02 1.63
CA LYS A 103 5.77 7.16 2.51
C LYS A 103 4.48 7.43 1.73
N LEU A 104 4.56 8.14 0.61
CA LEU A 104 3.43 8.29 -0.30
C LEU A 104 3.04 6.94 -0.94
N ASP A 105 4.00 6.10 -1.30
CA ASP A 105 3.77 4.76 -1.85
C ASP A 105 3.12 3.82 -0.80
N GLU A 106 3.49 3.96 0.47
CA GLU A 106 2.78 3.28 1.58
C GLU A 106 1.32 3.78 1.71
N LEU A 107 1.07 5.09 1.60
CA LEU A 107 -0.28 5.69 1.60
C LEU A 107 -1.13 5.32 0.38
N VAL A 108 -0.54 4.79 -0.69
CA VAL A 108 -1.29 4.22 -1.82
C VAL A 108 -1.99 2.92 -1.42
N LEU A 109 -1.41 2.16 -0.48
CA LEU A 109 -1.85 0.83 -0.07
C LEU A 109 -2.65 0.87 1.25
N LEU A 110 -2.17 1.65 2.22
CA LEU A 110 -2.70 1.65 3.57
C LEU A 110 -4.22 1.91 3.66
N PRO A 111 -4.81 2.90 2.95
CA PRO A 111 -6.26 3.10 2.93
C PRO A 111 -7.06 1.88 2.50
N THR A 112 -6.51 1.03 1.63
CA THR A 112 -7.17 -0.18 1.17
C THR A 112 -7.07 -1.32 2.18
N PHE A 113 -5.93 -1.42 2.88
CA PHE A 113 -5.59 -2.57 3.70
C PHE A 113 -5.61 -2.31 5.21
N HIS A 114 -5.87 -1.08 5.68
CA HIS A 114 -5.94 -0.75 7.11
C HIS A 114 -6.87 -1.69 7.89
N ASP A 115 -7.95 -2.11 7.24
CA ASP A 115 -8.99 -2.97 7.78
C ASP A 115 -8.83 -4.45 7.43
N ILE A 116 -7.68 -4.89 6.87
CA ILE A 116 -7.53 -6.25 6.34
C ILE A 116 -7.77 -7.34 7.38
N GLY A 117 -7.51 -7.07 8.67
CA GLY A 117 -7.80 -8.01 9.75
C GLY A 117 -9.27 -8.28 10.00
N LYS A 118 -10.20 -7.49 9.42
CA LYS A 118 -11.65 -7.73 9.52
C LYS A 118 -12.08 -9.05 8.88
N ILE A 119 -11.25 -9.65 8.02
CA ILE A 119 -11.49 -11.00 7.47
C ILE A 119 -11.67 -12.08 8.53
N ALA A 120 -11.01 -11.92 9.69
CA ALA A 120 -11.10 -12.87 10.79
C ALA A 120 -12.24 -12.56 11.79
N ILE A 121 -13.00 -11.48 11.57
CA ILE A 121 -14.09 -11.08 12.44
C ILE A 121 -15.38 -11.79 11.99
N PRO A 122 -16.12 -12.45 12.90
CA PRO A 122 -17.37 -13.11 12.54
C PRO A 122 -18.41 -12.14 11.95
N ASP A 123 -19.11 -12.56 10.90
CA ASP A 123 -20.09 -11.69 10.20
C ASP A 123 -21.23 -11.26 11.12
N LYS A 124 -21.67 -12.13 12.04
CA LYS A 124 -22.67 -11.79 13.06
C LYS A 124 -22.29 -10.61 13.95
N ILE A 125 -20.98 -10.34 14.09
CA ILE A 125 -20.45 -9.20 14.84
C ILE A 125 -20.28 -8.01 13.89
N LEU A 126 -19.64 -8.21 12.73
CA LEU A 126 -19.32 -7.15 11.77
C LEU A 126 -20.56 -6.52 11.12
N MET A 127 -21.63 -7.30 10.92
CA MET A 127 -22.89 -6.89 10.28
C MET A 127 -24.00 -6.57 11.29
N LYS A 128 -23.70 -6.53 12.60
CA LYS A 128 -24.70 -6.27 13.63
C LYS A 128 -25.30 -4.86 13.49
N LYS A 129 -26.63 -4.76 13.44
CA LYS A 129 -27.37 -3.48 13.33
C LYS A 129 -27.45 -2.68 14.65
N GLY A 130 -27.25 -3.34 15.78
CA GLY A 130 -27.35 -2.76 17.11
C GLY A 130 -26.00 -2.54 17.78
N LYS A 131 -26.03 -2.02 19.02
CA LYS A 131 -24.81 -1.82 19.81
C LYS A 131 -24.07 -3.14 20.03
N LEU A 132 -22.75 -3.07 19.90
CA LEU A 132 -21.86 -4.17 20.25
C LEU A 132 -21.72 -4.25 21.78
N THR A 133 -21.75 -5.47 22.29
CA THR A 133 -21.41 -5.78 23.68
C THR A 133 -19.92 -5.57 23.93
N VAL A 134 -19.51 -5.49 25.20
CA VAL A 134 -18.09 -5.38 25.58
C VAL A 134 -17.27 -6.55 25.01
N LYS A 135 -17.82 -7.76 24.97
CA LYS A 135 -17.15 -8.95 24.40
C LYS A 135 -16.98 -8.84 22.89
N GLU A 136 -18.01 -8.38 22.18
CA GLU A 136 -17.94 -8.15 20.73
C GLU A 136 -16.95 -7.04 20.38
N TRP A 137 -16.92 -5.95 21.16
CA TRP A 137 -15.93 -4.90 21.02
C TRP A 137 -14.49 -5.42 21.18
N LYS A 138 -14.23 -6.28 22.17
CA LYS A 138 -12.92 -6.93 22.32
C LYS A 138 -12.52 -7.74 21.09
N ILE A 139 -13.47 -8.37 20.41
CA ILE A 139 -13.21 -9.12 19.17
C ILE A 139 -12.87 -8.16 18.03
N ILE A 140 -13.65 -7.10 17.82
CA ILE A 140 -13.39 -6.11 16.77
C ILE A 140 -12.04 -5.43 16.98
N LYS A 141 -11.68 -5.06 18.21
CA LYS A 141 -10.42 -4.36 18.51
C LYS A 141 -9.15 -5.18 18.20
N ARG A 142 -9.28 -6.48 17.87
CA ARG A 142 -8.16 -7.33 17.44
C ARG A 142 -7.86 -7.23 15.95
N HIS A 143 -8.72 -6.62 15.14
CA HIS A 143 -8.47 -6.53 13.69
C HIS A 143 -7.16 -5.81 13.32
N PRO A 144 -6.65 -4.79 14.04
CA PRO A 144 -5.34 -4.22 13.71
C PRO A 144 -4.21 -5.23 13.92
N GLU A 145 -4.25 -6.01 15.00
CA GLU A 145 -3.25 -7.05 15.30
C GLU A 145 -3.29 -8.20 14.27
N ILE A 146 -4.49 -8.59 13.87
CA ILE A 146 -4.68 -9.62 12.83
C ILE A 146 -4.20 -9.09 11.48
N GLY A 147 -4.56 -7.84 11.17
CA GLY A 147 -4.15 -7.17 9.94
C GLY A 147 -2.64 -7.02 9.83
N TYR A 148 -1.97 -6.65 10.92
CA TYR A 148 -0.52 -6.63 11.03
C TYR A 148 0.09 -7.98 10.64
N LYS A 149 -0.38 -9.08 11.25
CA LYS A 149 0.16 -10.43 10.96
C LYS A 149 -0.03 -10.84 9.51
N ILE A 150 -1.20 -10.54 8.93
CA ILE A 150 -1.47 -10.80 7.52
C ILE A 150 -0.50 -10.00 6.65
N ALA A 151 -0.36 -8.69 6.91
CA ALA A 151 0.48 -7.82 6.13
C ALA A 151 1.97 -8.17 6.23
N GLU A 152 2.47 -8.43 7.43
CA GLU A 152 3.86 -8.85 7.69
C GLU A 152 4.21 -10.13 6.92
N SER A 153 3.27 -11.09 6.82
CA SER A 153 3.45 -12.32 6.05
C SER A 153 3.23 -12.17 4.53
N THR A 154 2.82 -10.99 4.05
CA THR A 154 2.50 -10.72 2.65
C THR A 154 3.51 -9.74 2.05
N PRO A 155 4.52 -10.18 1.27
CA PRO A 155 5.59 -9.32 0.78
C PRO A 155 5.13 -8.06 0.02
N GLN A 156 3.95 -8.10 -0.60
CA GLN A 156 3.40 -6.98 -1.38
C GLN A 156 2.92 -5.82 -0.50
N ILE A 157 2.58 -6.08 0.77
CA ILE A 157 2.03 -5.08 1.71
C ILE A 157 2.76 -5.07 3.06
N ALA A 158 3.86 -5.80 3.22
CA ALA A 158 4.62 -5.87 4.46
C ALA A 158 5.10 -4.49 4.96
N GLN A 159 5.41 -3.58 4.03
CA GLN A 159 5.86 -2.22 4.32
C GLN A 159 4.81 -1.37 5.06
N ILE A 160 3.52 -1.72 5.01
CA ILE A 160 2.45 -1.01 5.72
C ILE A 160 1.97 -1.75 6.98
N ALA A 161 2.60 -2.87 7.37
CA ALA A 161 2.13 -3.68 8.50
C ALA A 161 2.06 -2.86 9.81
N GLY A 162 3.10 -2.10 10.13
CA GLY A 162 3.11 -1.24 11.33
C GLY A 162 2.04 -0.13 11.30
N ASP A 163 1.75 0.39 10.12
CA ASP A 163 0.68 1.39 9.93
C ASP A 163 -0.70 0.76 10.15
N ILE A 164 -0.92 -0.48 9.66
CA ILE A 164 -2.14 -1.26 9.92
C ILE A 164 -2.31 -1.54 11.41
N LEU A 165 -1.23 -1.85 12.13
CA LEU A 165 -1.32 -2.07 13.58
C LEU A 165 -1.78 -0.80 14.32
N SER A 166 -1.31 0.35 13.87
CA SER A 166 -1.41 1.62 14.62
C SER A 166 -2.57 2.54 14.17
N HIS A 167 -3.35 2.17 13.15
CA HIS A 167 -4.36 3.08 12.55
C HIS A 167 -5.52 3.46 13.49
N HIS A 168 -5.69 2.75 14.61
CA HIS A 168 -6.64 3.05 15.67
C HIS A 168 -5.99 3.59 16.96
N GLU A 169 -4.69 3.86 16.93
CA GLU A 169 -4.02 4.59 18.00
C GLU A 169 -4.48 6.04 18.01
N TRP A 170 -4.54 6.60 19.21
CA TRP A 170 -4.96 7.99 19.43
C TRP A 170 -3.77 8.80 19.84
N TRP A 171 -3.69 10.05 19.36
CA TRP A 171 -2.58 10.94 19.66
C TRP A 171 -2.27 11.07 21.16
N ASN A 172 -3.27 10.95 22.04
CA ASN A 172 -3.12 10.98 23.50
C ASN A 172 -2.80 9.63 24.18
N GLY A 173 -2.64 8.54 23.43
CA GLY A 173 -2.36 7.21 23.97
C GLY A 173 -3.58 6.41 24.45
N ALA A 174 -4.81 6.95 24.32
CA ALA A 174 -6.04 6.23 24.71
C ALA A 174 -6.58 5.28 23.62
N GLY A 175 -5.84 5.14 22.52
CA GLY A 175 -6.18 4.28 21.39
C GLY A 175 -5.88 2.81 21.64
N TYR A 176 -5.87 2.03 20.57
CA TYR A 176 -5.61 0.59 20.61
C TYR A 176 -4.93 0.13 19.31
N PRO A 177 -4.24 -1.02 19.30
CA PRO A 177 -4.14 -2.04 20.35
C PRO A 177 -2.99 -1.84 21.36
N GLN A 178 -2.01 -1.00 21.06
CA GLN A 178 -0.78 -0.83 21.83
C GLN A 178 -0.83 0.34 22.82
N GLY A 179 -1.72 1.32 22.61
CA GLY A 179 -1.80 2.52 23.44
C GLY A 179 -0.66 3.50 23.16
N LEU A 180 -0.22 3.57 21.89
CA LEU A 180 0.81 4.51 21.46
C LEU A 180 0.24 5.92 21.43
N GLY A 181 1.06 6.89 21.83
CA GLY A 181 0.71 8.31 21.80
C GLY A 181 1.76 9.14 21.08
N GLY A 182 1.37 10.30 20.58
CA GLY A 182 2.29 11.28 20.01
C GLY A 182 3.17 10.72 18.90
N GLY A 183 4.46 11.04 18.95
CA GLY A 183 5.45 10.66 17.95
C GLY A 183 5.73 9.16 17.83
N TYR A 184 5.14 8.31 18.67
CA TYR A 184 5.24 6.86 18.54
C TYR A 184 4.27 6.30 17.50
N ILE A 185 3.23 7.06 17.12
CA ILE A 185 2.31 6.67 16.06
C ILE A 185 2.93 7.08 14.72
N THR A 186 2.92 6.17 13.75
CA THR A 186 3.46 6.47 12.42
C THR A 186 2.66 7.60 11.76
N VAL A 187 3.34 8.41 10.94
CA VAL A 187 2.68 9.52 10.23
C VAL A 187 1.58 9.03 9.29
N ASN A 188 1.78 7.89 8.65
CA ASN A 188 0.80 7.30 7.74
C ASN A 188 -0.45 6.81 8.48
N ALA A 189 -0.29 6.16 9.65
CA ALA A 189 -1.42 5.81 10.50
C ALA A 189 -2.20 7.05 10.96
N CYS A 190 -1.48 8.12 11.37
CA CYS A 190 -2.13 9.38 11.75
C CYS A 190 -2.92 9.99 10.58
N ILE A 191 -2.36 10.02 9.36
CA ILE A 191 -3.05 10.49 8.16
C ILE A 191 -4.30 9.66 7.89
N THR A 192 -4.16 8.33 7.85
CA THR A 192 -5.27 7.41 7.58
C THR A 192 -6.41 7.57 8.60
N SER A 193 -6.09 7.72 9.88
CA SER A 193 -7.10 7.91 10.93
C SER A 193 -7.95 9.17 10.72
N ILE A 194 -7.34 10.27 10.25
CA ILE A 194 -8.03 11.54 9.99
C ILE A 194 -8.93 11.41 8.76
N VAL A 195 -8.42 10.85 7.66
CA VAL A 195 -9.18 10.75 6.41
C VAL A 195 -10.30 9.70 6.49
N ASP A 196 -10.10 8.60 7.22
CA ASP A 196 -11.15 7.60 7.47
C ASP A 196 -12.28 8.20 8.31
N ALA A 197 -11.94 8.90 9.40
CA ALA A 197 -12.94 9.58 10.22
C ALA A 197 -13.74 10.61 9.40
N TYR A 198 -13.04 11.42 8.59
CA TYR A 198 -13.68 12.41 7.72
C TYR A 198 -14.63 11.78 6.69
N ASP A 199 -14.20 10.71 6.01
CA ASP A 199 -15.03 10.03 5.01
C ASP A 199 -16.27 9.39 5.65
N VAL A 200 -16.10 8.73 6.80
CA VAL A 200 -17.21 8.12 7.54
C VAL A 200 -18.22 9.17 8.01
N MET A 201 -17.75 10.37 8.39
CA MET A 201 -18.62 11.48 8.77
C MET A 201 -19.40 12.03 7.56
N THR A 202 -18.73 12.26 6.44
CA THR A 202 -19.31 12.96 5.27
C THR A 202 -20.08 12.08 4.30
N PHE A 203 -19.86 10.75 4.33
CA PHE A 203 -20.62 9.79 3.50
C PHE A 203 -21.55 8.89 4.32
N GLY A 204 -21.46 8.94 5.65
CA GLY A 204 -22.25 8.13 6.55
C GLY A 204 -21.94 6.63 6.46
N ARG A 205 -22.76 5.84 7.16
CA ARG A 205 -22.80 4.37 7.12
C ARG A 205 -24.27 3.94 7.17
N PRO A 206 -24.61 2.66 6.88
CA PRO A 206 -26.00 2.19 6.94
C PRO A 206 -26.74 2.43 8.27
N TYR A 207 -26.02 2.74 9.35
CA TYR A 207 -26.57 3.03 10.69
C TYR A 207 -26.24 4.44 11.21
N ARG A 208 -25.65 5.31 10.38
CA ARG A 208 -25.28 6.68 10.76
C ARG A 208 -25.38 7.59 9.54
N GLU A 209 -26.27 8.56 9.58
CA GLU A 209 -26.40 9.55 8.52
C GLU A 209 -25.12 10.38 8.35
N ALA A 210 -24.88 10.81 7.12
CA ALA A 210 -23.80 11.72 6.80
C ALA A 210 -24.05 13.10 7.44
N ILE A 211 -22.99 13.74 7.90
CA ILE A 211 -22.99 15.13 8.37
C ILE A 211 -22.32 16.04 7.34
N SER A 212 -22.52 17.36 7.46
CA SER A 212 -21.92 18.32 6.54
C SER A 212 -20.38 18.34 6.65
N GLU A 213 -19.71 18.86 5.62
CA GLU A 213 -18.26 19.05 5.66
C GLU A 213 -17.85 19.97 6.81
N GLU A 214 -18.61 21.04 7.08
CA GLU A 214 -18.37 21.97 8.18
C GLU A 214 -18.49 21.27 9.54
N GLU A 215 -19.50 20.43 9.72
CA GLU A 215 -19.69 19.65 10.94
C GLU A 215 -18.56 18.62 11.12
N ALA A 216 -18.14 17.96 10.06
CA ALA A 216 -17.01 17.03 10.07
C ALA A 216 -15.69 17.74 10.41
N ILE A 217 -15.45 18.93 9.87
CA ILE A 217 -14.28 19.77 10.19
C ILE A 217 -14.30 20.16 11.66
N GLU A 218 -15.45 20.53 12.21
CA GLU A 218 -15.56 20.92 13.61
C GLU A 218 -15.30 19.73 14.54
N GLU A 219 -15.80 18.55 14.20
CA GLU A 219 -15.51 17.32 14.95
C GLU A 219 -14.02 16.95 14.91
N LEU A 220 -13.35 17.10 13.76
CA LEU A 220 -11.90 16.91 13.64
C LEU A 220 -11.13 17.90 14.54
N ARG A 221 -11.56 19.17 14.60
CA ARG A 221 -10.96 20.17 15.49
C ARG A 221 -11.19 19.83 16.96
N ARG A 222 -12.39 19.41 17.32
CA ARG A 222 -12.75 19.00 18.69
C ARG A 222 -11.89 17.83 19.16
N CYS A 223 -11.58 16.89 18.27
CA CYS A 223 -10.75 15.71 18.55
C CYS A 223 -9.25 15.92 18.32
N SER A 224 -8.83 17.13 17.96
CA SER A 224 -7.43 17.51 17.74
C SER A 224 -6.63 17.46 19.05
N GLY A 225 -5.47 16.81 19.04
CA GLY A 225 -4.63 16.61 20.24
C GLY A 225 -5.09 15.49 21.17
N THR A 226 -6.29 14.92 20.94
CA THR A 226 -6.76 13.72 21.66
C THR A 226 -6.71 12.51 20.75
N GLN A 227 -7.68 12.35 19.86
CA GLN A 227 -7.69 11.26 18.87
C GLN A 227 -6.69 11.54 17.74
N PHE A 228 -6.67 12.77 17.22
CA PHE A 228 -5.93 13.10 16.01
C PHE A 228 -4.70 13.95 16.29
N ASN A 229 -3.66 13.78 15.46
CA ASN A 229 -2.50 14.64 15.47
C ASN A 229 -2.90 16.09 15.13
N PRO A 230 -2.65 17.07 16.03
CA PRO A 230 -3.13 18.43 15.86
C PRO A 230 -2.52 19.18 14.66
N MET A 231 -1.27 18.87 14.30
CA MET A 231 -0.61 19.45 13.14
C MET A 231 -1.26 18.96 11.84
N LEU A 232 -1.55 17.65 11.77
CA LEU A 232 -2.19 17.06 10.60
C LEU A 232 -3.63 17.53 10.43
N VAL A 233 -4.41 17.63 11.52
CA VAL A 233 -5.77 18.20 11.46
C VAL A 233 -5.74 19.61 10.87
N ARG A 234 -4.83 20.47 11.34
CA ARG A 234 -4.69 21.83 10.81
C ARG A 234 -4.40 21.82 9.30
N LYS A 235 -3.47 20.99 8.85
CA LYS A 235 -3.10 20.86 7.43
C LYS A 235 -4.26 20.32 6.59
N PHE A 236 -4.98 19.33 7.10
CA PHE A 236 -6.12 18.73 6.42
C PHE A 236 -7.28 19.71 6.25
N VAL A 237 -7.61 20.49 7.29
CA VAL A 237 -8.66 21.52 7.21
C VAL A 237 -8.31 22.62 6.21
N ILE A 238 -7.04 23.04 6.12
CA ILE A 238 -6.59 23.97 5.09
C ILE A 238 -6.75 23.37 3.69
N LEU A 239 -6.50 22.07 3.56
CA LEU A 239 -6.61 21.35 2.30
C LEU A 239 -8.05 21.28 1.81
N LEU A 240 -9.00 20.92 2.68
CA LEU A 240 -10.43 20.87 2.34
C LEU A 240 -10.94 22.23 1.83
N LYS A 241 -10.59 23.32 2.53
CA LYS A 241 -10.98 24.69 2.14
C LYS A 241 -10.43 25.17 0.79
N LYS A 242 -9.39 24.52 0.25
CA LYS A 242 -8.83 24.86 -1.08
C LYS A 242 -9.49 24.07 -2.21
N LEU A 243 -10.23 23.01 -1.87
CA LEU A 243 -10.93 22.16 -2.84
C LEU A 243 -12.34 22.68 -3.14
N ASN A 244 -12.84 23.61 -2.31
CA ASN A 244 -14.09 24.35 -2.48
C ASN A 244 -13.81 25.74 -3.06
#